data_AF-A0A381VZH6-F1
#
_entry.id   AF-A0A381VZH6-F1
#
_cell.length_a   1.000
_cell.length_b   1.000
_cell.length_c   1.000
_cell.angle_alpha   90.00
_cell.angle_beta   90.00
_cell.angle_gamma   90.00
#
_symmetry.space_group_name_H-M   'P 1'
#
loop_
_entity.id
_entity.type
_entity.pdbx_description
1 polymer ?
#
loop_
_entity_poly.entity_id
_entity_poly.type
_entity_poly.pdbx_seq_one_letter_code
_entity_poly.pdbx_strand_id
1 'polypeptide(L)'
;MIKFKKLKVKGFKSFVEPIEILIENGLTGIVGPNGCGKSNLVEAFRFVMGELAPKQMRGNELDDVIFNGTSGRPAWDIAEVTIDLDNRDRKAPSLFNQSDEIEVTRRIWRGEGSEYRVNGKEVRLKDVQLLFADAATGARSTSMVSQGRVGAIIAAKPEQRRVLLKEAAGITGLHSRRHEAELRLNSTETNLERVKDVLKTQEEQLEILIKQSKQAKRYKNIQQDITKARAAVFYKKWQIEKNKFEETSGKMKSQDSQVMKQTQEVAKINVEYEKVQQTLPDLRLEENKIASELQRLTINLD
;
A
#
# COMPACT_ATOMS: atom_id res chain seq x y z
N MET A 1 -29.78 -8.93 36.09
CA MET A 1 -28.34 -8.76 36.45
C MET A 1 -27.65 -9.95 35.83
N ILE A 2 -26.44 -9.81 35.29
CA ILE A 2 -25.73 -10.98 34.75
C ILE A 2 -25.48 -11.95 35.90
N LYS A 3 -25.92 -13.20 35.78
CA LYS A 3 -25.77 -14.21 36.85
C LYS A 3 -24.70 -15.21 36.47
N PHE A 4 -23.85 -15.58 37.42
CA PHE A 4 -22.88 -16.66 37.23
C PHE A 4 -23.59 -18.01 37.29
N LYS A 5 -23.41 -18.84 36.26
CA LYS A 5 -23.98 -20.20 36.20
C LYS A 5 -22.95 -21.27 36.53
N LYS A 6 -21.74 -21.12 36.00
CA LYS A 6 -20.72 -22.16 36.05
C LYS A 6 -19.33 -21.57 35.95
N LEU A 7 -18.39 -22.15 36.67
CA LEU A 7 -16.97 -21.88 36.57
C LEU A 7 -16.25 -23.18 36.18
N LYS A 8 -15.52 -23.18 35.07
CA LYS A 8 -14.65 -24.26 34.65
C LYS A 8 -13.20 -23.85 34.85
N VAL A 9 -12.40 -24.71 35.45
CA VAL A 9 -11.01 -24.42 35.80
C VAL A 9 -10.14 -25.60 35.38
N LYS A 10 -9.04 -25.33 34.67
CA LYS A 10 -8.11 -26.35 34.20
C LYS A 10 -6.67 -25.82 34.21
N GLY A 11 -5.72 -26.61 34.73
CA GLY A 11 -4.30 -26.24 34.81
C GLY A 11 -4.01 -25.00 35.68
N PHE A 12 -4.97 -24.56 36.49
CA PHE A 12 -4.90 -23.30 37.22
C PHE A 12 -4.58 -23.56 38.69
N LYS A 13 -3.38 -23.16 39.13
CA LYS A 13 -2.87 -23.36 40.49
C LYS A 13 -3.07 -24.81 40.95
N SER A 14 -3.86 -25.03 42.00
CA SER A 14 -4.13 -26.36 42.55
C SER A 14 -5.05 -27.24 41.69
N PHE A 15 -5.70 -26.68 40.66
CA PHE A 15 -6.67 -27.37 39.81
C PHE A 15 -5.99 -27.86 38.54
N VAL A 16 -5.35 -29.04 38.63
CA VAL A 16 -4.64 -29.67 37.50
C VAL A 16 -5.66 -30.20 36.48
N GLU A 17 -6.56 -31.06 36.94
CA GLU A 17 -7.60 -31.65 36.10
C GLU A 17 -8.76 -30.66 35.90
N PRO A 18 -9.47 -30.75 34.75
CA PRO A 18 -10.63 -29.91 34.48
C PRO A 18 -11.73 -30.17 35.52
N ILE A 19 -12.13 -29.10 36.20
CA ILE A 19 -13.19 -29.14 37.22
C ILE A 19 -14.26 -28.12 36.82
N GLU A 20 -15.52 -28.53 36.92
CA GLU A 20 -16.68 -27.67 36.74
C GLU A 20 -17.38 -27.43 38.08
N ILE A 21 -17.66 -26.17 38.38
CA ILE A 21 -18.33 -25.74 39.59
C ILE A 21 -19.62 -25.04 39.19
N LEU A 22 -20.75 -25.63 39.57
CA LEU A 22 -22.07 -25.04 39.37
C LEU A 22 -22.32 -23.98 40.45
N ILE A 23 -22.85 -22.84 40.01
CA ILE A 23 -23.21 -21.72 40.88
C ILE A 23 -24.72 -21.59 40.81
N GLU A 24 -25.39 -22.09 41.85
CA GLU A 24 -26.85 -22.04 41.92
C GLU A 24 -27.34 -20.72 42.52
N ASN A 25 -28.62 -20.42 42.30
CA ASN A 25 -29.24 -19.26 42.91
C ASN A 25 -29.28 -19.41 44.44
N GLY A 26 -28.90 -18.34 45.15
CA GLY A 26 -28.90 -18.32 46.60
C GLY A 26 -27.48 -18.35 47.17
N LEU A 27 -27.25 -19.22 48.16
CA LEU A 27 -25.98 -19.33 48.87
C LEU A 27 -25.23 -20.58 48.44
N THR A 28 -24.13 -20.41 47.70
CA THR A 28 -23.18 -21.50 47.40
C THR A 28 -22.02 -21.46 48.40
N GLY A 29 -21.87 -22.50 49.20
CA GLY A 29 -20.79 -22.63 50.19
C GLY A 29 -19.66 -23.53 49.68
N ILE A 30 -18.42 -23.01 49.66
CA ILE A 30 -17.23 -23.80 49.34
C ILE A 30 -16.52 -24.16 50.63
N VAL A 31 -16.50 -25.45 50.97
CA VAL A 31 -15.89 -25.98 52.20
C VAL A 31 -14.76 -26.95 51.89
N GLY A 32 -13.84 -27.10 52.84
CA GLY A 32 -12.69 -28.01 52.71
C GLY A 32 -11.59 -27.66 53.70
N PRO A 33 -10.57 -28.52 53.88
CA PRO A 33 -9.46 -28.28 54.79
C PRO A 33 -8.55 -27.13 54.32
N ASN A 34 -7.64 -26.68 55.20
CA ASN A 34 -6.66 -25.66 54.81
C ASN A 34 -5.73 -26.21 53.71
N GLY A 35 -5.41 -25.38 52.73
CA GLY A 35 -4.56 -25.77 51.59
C GLY A 35 -5.25 -26.50 50.44
N CYS A 36 -6.55 -26.83 50.52
CA CYS A 36 -7.25 -27.51 49.42
C CYS A 36 -7.62 -26.62 48.21
N GLY A 37 -7.11 -25.39 48.15
CA GLY A 37 -7.32 -24.51 47.00
C GLY A 37 -8.61 -23.68 47.01
N LYS A 38 -9.38 -23.62 48.12
CA LYS A 38 -10.63 -22.82 48.20
C LYS A 38 -10.44 -21.38 47.73
N SER A 39 -9.40 -20.71 48.23
CA SER A 39 -9.11 -19.31 47.86
C SER A 39 -8.64 -19.16 46.40
N ASN A 40 -8.17 -20.24 45.76
CA ASN A 40 -7.79 -20.22 44.35
C ASN A 40 -9.02 -20.10 43.44
N LEU A 41 -10.23 -20.45 43.91
CA LEU A 41 -11.46 -20.23 43.14
C LEU A 41 -11.81 -18.75 43.01
N VAL A 42 -11.66 -17.98 44.10
CA VAL A 42 -11.83 -16.52 44.08
C VAL A 42 -10.85 -15.88 43.09
N GLU A 43 -9.63 -16.41 43.03
CA GLU A 43 -8.63 -15.97 42.06
C GLU A 43 -8.99 -16.37 40.63
N ALA A 44 -9.49 -17.58 40.40
CA ALA A 44 -9.97 -17.99 39.07
C ALA A 44 -11.04 -17.02 38.54
N PHE A 45 -11.98 -16.58 39.38
CA PHE A 45 -12.93 -15.52 39.01
C PHE A 45 -12.22 -14.22 38.62
N ARG A 46 -11.28 -13.72 39.43
CA ARG A 46 -10.53 -12.49 39.10
C ARG A 46 -9.74 -12.62 37.80
N PHE A 47 -9.14 -13.78 37.57
CA PHE A 47 -8.38 -14.09 36.37
C PHE A 47 -9.25 -13.98 35.13
N VAL A 48 -10.36 -14.71 35.08
CA VAL A 48 -11.26 -14.72 33.90
C VAL A 48 -11.93 -13.36 33.68
N MET A 49 -12.13 -12.58 34.75
CA MET A 49 -12.64 -11.21 34.68
C MET A 49 -11.60 -10.16 34.23
N GLY A 50 -10.37 -10.57 33.89
CA GLY A 50 -9.36 -9.69 33.30
C GLY A 50 -8.47 -8.95 34.30
N GLU A 51 -8.23 -9.50 35.49
CA GLU A 51 -7.20 -8.97 36.40
C GLU A 51 -5.79 -9.23 35.84
N LEU A 52 -4.98 -8.18 35.80
CA LEU A 52 -3.60 -8.25 35.32
C LEU A 52 -2.58 -8.30 36.45
N ALA A 53 -2.93 -7.85 37.66
CA ALA A 53 -1.98 -7.74 38.77
C ALA A 53 -1.74 -9.11 39.43
N PRO A 54 -0.51 -9.67 39.36
CA PRO A 54 -0.18 -10.95 40.00
C PRO A 54 -0.42 -10.95 41.52
N LYS A 55 -0.18 -9.80 42.17
CA LYS A 55 -0.44 -9.61 43.60
C LYS A 55 -1.90 -9.85 43.98
N GLN A 56 -2.85 -9.49 43.11
CA GLN A 56 -4.29 -9.74 43.36
C GLN A 56 -4.69 -11.20 43.18
N MET A 57 -3.79 -11.97 42.57
CA MET A 57 -3.86 -13.39 42.30
C MET A 57 -2.93 -14.19 43.23
N ARG A 58 -2.41 -13.60 44.31
CA ARG A 58 -1.41 -14.21 45.22
C ARG A 58 -0.25 -14.91 44.47
N GLY A 59 0.26 -14.25 43.43
CA GLY A 59 1.46 -14.62 42.68
C GLY A 59 2.44 -13.45 42.60
N ASN A 60 3.68 -13.74 42.24
CA ASN A 60 4.71 -12.75 41.95
C ASN A 60 4.62 -12.33 40.48
N GLU A 61 4.44 -13.30 39.60
CA GLU A 61 4.27 -13.12 38.16
C GLU A 61 2.89 -13.63 37.71
N LEU A 62 2.46 -13.22 36.52
CA LEU A 62 1.16 -13.64 36.01
C LEU A 62 1.15 -15.15 35.71
N ASP A 63 2.30 -15.70 35.31
CA ASP A 63 2.49 -17.12 35.01
C ASP A 63 2.38 -18.01 36.25
N ASP A 64 2.47 -17.46 37.47
CA ASP A 64 2.27 -18.19 38.73
C ASP A 64 0.83 -18.70 38.93
N VAL A 65 -0.09 -18.30 38.05
CA VAL A 65 -1.44 -18.88 38.00
C VAL A 65 -1.46 -20.26 37.34
N ILE A 66 -0.42 -20.61 36.57
CA ILE A 66 -0.27 -21.91 35.92
C ILE A 66 0.22 -22.95 36.93
N PHE A 67 -0.29 -24.17 36.84
CA PHE A 67 0.15 -25.26 37.69
C PHE A 67 1.66 -25.54 37.53
N ASN A 68 2.42 -25.29 38.59
CA ASN A 68 3.88 -25.43 38.63
C ASN A 68 4.38 -26.85 38.98
N GLY A 69 3.50 -27.86 38.98
CA GLY A 69 3.88 -29.24 39.29
C GLY A 69 3.90 -29.56 40.79
N THR A 70 3.96 -30.84 41.10
CA THR A 70 4.19 -31.39 42.45
C THR A 70 5.19 -32.54 42.35
N SER A 71 5.57 -33.14 43.49
CA SER A 71 6.45 -34.31 43.51
C SER A 71 5.93 -35.51 42.70
N GLY A 72 4.61 -35.59 42.47
CA GLY A 72 3.97 -36.67 41.72
C GLY A 72 3.36 -36.26 40.38
N ARG A 73 3.43 -34.98 39.97
CA ARG A 73 2.83 -34.50 38.71
C ARG A 73 3.71 -33.42 38.07
N PRO A 74 4.02 -33.51 36.75
CA PRO A 74 4.81 -32.50 36.07
C PRO A 74 4.08 -31.16 36.02
N ALA A 75 4.86 -30.07 35.90
CA ALA A 75 4.32 -28.74 35.64
C ALA A 75 3.59 -28.70 34.30
N TRP A 76 2.61 -27.81 34.19
CA TRP A 76 1.93 -27.51 32.93
C TRP A 76 2.39 -26.16 32.40
N ASP A 77 2.21 -25.98 31.10
CA ASP A 77 2.51 -24.72 30.41
C ASP A 77 1.27 -23.88 30.13
N ILE A 78 0.08 -24.38 30.47
CA ILE A 78 -1.20 -23.75 30.17
C ILE A 78 -2.14 -23.76 31.38
N ALA A 79 -2.82 -22.64 31.60
CA ALA A 79 -3.98 -22.54 32.48
C ALA A 79 -5.16 -21.93 31.74
N GLU A 80 -6.35 -22.44 32.03
CA GLU A 80 -7.60 -22.00 31.43
C GLU A 80 -8.68 -21.86 32.50
N VAL A 81 -9.40 -20.75 32.46
CA VAL A 81 -10.59 -20.53 33.27
C VAL A 81 -11.70 -20.02 32.38
N THR A 82 -12.85 -20.67 32.47
CA THR A 82 -14.06 -20.32 31.74
C THR A 82 -15.19 -20.04 32.72
N ILE A 83 -15.99 -19.01 32.45
CA ILE A 83 -17.16 -18.66 33.24
C ILE A 83 -18.38 -18.52 32.34
N ASP A 84 -19.43 -19.23 32.70
CA ASP A 84 -20.72 -19.20 32.01
C ASP A 84 -21.63 -18.20 32.73
N LEU A 85 -22.19 -17.27 31.97
CA LEU A 85 -23.02 -16.19 32.45
C LEU A 85 -24.43 -16.30 31.86
N ASP A 86 -25.44 -16.06 32.69
CA ASP A 86 -26.83 -15.89 32.28
C ASP A 86 -27.08 -14.43 31.87
N ASN A 87 -27.46 -14.22 30.61
CA ASN A 87 -27.78 -12.93 30.03
C ASN A 87 -29.23 -12.86 29.51
N ARG A 88 -30.16 -13.69 30.02
CA ARG A 88 -31.59 -13.63 29.65
C ARG A 88 -32.23 -12.24 29.86
N ASP A 89 -31.75 -11.48 30.84
CA ASP A 89 -32.19 -10.09 31.11
C ASP A 89 -31.63 -9.05 30.11
N ARG A 90 -30.80 -9.46 29.14
CA ARG A 90 -30.17 -8.61 28.12
C ARG A 90 -29.43 -7.39 28.68
N LYS A 91 -28.66 -7.59 29.77
CA LYS A 91 -27.91 -6.52 30.45
C LYS A 91 -26.42 -6.48 30.11
N ALA A 92 -25.93 -7.37 29.24
CA ALA A 92 -24.55 -7.30 28.74
C ALA A 92 -24.35 -6.10 27.81
N PRO A 93 -23.10 -5.63 27.63
CA PRO A 93 -22.78 -4.61 26.63
C PRO A 93 -23.23 -5.03 25.23
N SER A 94 -23.52 -4.05 24.37
CA SER A 94 -24.06 -4.27 23.02
C SER A 94 -23.28 -5.30 22.20
N LEU A 95 -21.96 -5.36 22.39
CA LEU A 95 -21.07 -6.32 21.74
C LEU A 95 -21.40 -7.79 22.06
N PHE A 96 -21.91 -8.07 23.27
CA PHE A 96 -22.15 -9.41 23.79
C PHE A 96 -23.63 -9.70 24.09
N ASN A 97 -24.52 -8.74 23.83
CA ASN A 97 -25.91 -8.82 24.25
C ASN A 97 -26.81 -9.69 23.34
N GLN A 98 -26.25 -10.30 22.29
CA GLN A 98 -27.01 -11.07 21.29
C GLN A 98 -27.37 -12.48 21.76
N SER A 99 -26.71 -13.02 22.79
CA SER A 99 -26.94 -14.37 23.31
C SER A 99 -27.55 -14.36 24.71
N ASP A 100 -28.38 -15.37 25.01
CA ASP A 100 -28.95 -15.60 26.34
C ASP A 100 -27.91 -16.14 27.34
N GLU A 101 -26.85 -16.73 26.82
CA GLU A 101 -25.71 -17.21 27.57
C GLU A 101 -24.42 -16.59 27.02
N ILE A 102 -23.50 -16.25 27.92
CA ILE A 102 -22.21 -15.69 27.57
C ILE A 102 -21.14 -16.55 28.25
N GLU A 103 -20.32 -17.21 27.46
CA GLU A 103 -19.15 -17.97 27.89
C GLU A 103 -17.92 -17.07 27.76
N VAL A 104 -17.25 -16.74 28.87
CA VAL A 104 -16.00 -15.97 28.88
C VAL A 104 -14.87 -16.89 29.27
N THR A 105 -13.86 -17.01 28.42
CA THR A 105 -12.68 -17.84 28.68
C THR A 105 -11.44 -16.98 28.66
N ARG A 106 -10.58 -17.17 29.66
CA ARG A 106 -9.20 -16.67 29.64
C ARG A 106 -8.25 -17.85 29.69
N ARG A 107 -7.31 -17.87 28.76
CA ARG A 107 -6.24 -18.86 28.67
C ARG A 107 -4.90 -18.16 28.78
N ILE A 108 -3.94 -18.76 29.45
CA ILE A 108 -2.58 -18.24 29.56
C ILE A 108 -1.58 -19.35 29.29
N TRP A 109 -0.53 -19.03 28.55
CA TRP A 109 0.63 -19.89 28.35
C TRP A 109 1.86 -19.27 28.99
N ARG A 110 2.70 -20.13 29.56
CA ARG A 110 3.96 -19.73 30.20
C ARG A 110 4.83 -19.01 29.18
N GLY A 111 5.21 -17.77 29.46
CA GLY A 111 6.06 -16.95 28.59
C GLY A 111 5.38 -16.34 27.34
N GLU A 112 4.17 -16.74 26.96
CA GLU A 112 3.49 -16.22 25.76
C GLU A 112 2.36 -15.23 26.09
N GLY A 113 1.84 -15.25 27.32
CA GLY A 113 0.81 -14.32 27.79
C GLY A 113 -0.62 -14.89 27.71
N SER A 114 -1.61 -13.99 27.81
CA SER A 114 -3.03 -14.36 27.94
C SER A 114 -3.83 -14.14 26.65
N GLU A 115 -4.66 -15.11 26.28
CA GLU A 115 -5.71 -15.02 25.28
C GLU A 115 -7.09 -14.91 25.96
N TYR A 116 -7.98 -14.10 25.39
CA TYR A 116 -9.34 -13.91 25.87
C TYR A 116 -10.34 -14.30 24.78
N ARG A 117 -11.35 -15.09 25.14
CA ARG A 117 -12.42 -15.48 24.23
C ARG A 117 -13.79 -15.23 24.87
N VAL A 118 -14.74 -14.79 24.07
CA VAL A 118 -16.15 -14.70 24.45
C VAL A 118 -16.99 -15.43 23.41
N ASN A 119 -17.78 -16.42 23.82
CA ASN A 119 -18.55 -17.31 22.95
C ASN A 119 -17.69 -17.90 21.81
N GLY A 120 -16.49 -18.37 22.15
CA GLY A 120 -15.52 -18.96 21.22
C GLY A 120 -14.75 -17.98 20.32
N LYS A 121 -15.10 -16.69 20.30
CA LYS A 121 -14.40 -15.66 19.50
C LYS A 121 -13.33 -14.97 20.32
N GLU A 122 -12.15 -14.76 19.74
CA GLU A 122 -11.09 -13.98 20.37
C GLU A 122 -11.50 -12.52 20.52
N VAL A 123 -11.29 -11.96 21.71
CA VAL A 123 -11.65 -10.59 22.06
C VAL A 123 -10.50 -9.90 22.79
N ARG A 124 -10.55 -8.57 22.87
CA ARG A 124 -9.53 -7.83 23.61
C ARG A 124 -9.83 -7.90 25.11
N LEU A 125 -8.78 -7.85 25.93
CA LEU A 125 -8.91 -7.73 27.39
C LEU A 125 -9.88 -6.59 27.78
N LYS A 126 -9.80 -5.45 27.07
CA LYS A 126 -10.65 -4.30 27.33
C LYS A 126 -12.14 -4.62 27.20
N ASP A 127 -12.52 -5.47 26.23
CA ASP A 127 -13.91 -5.84 26.00
C ASP A 127 -14.42 -6.74 27.15
N VAL A 128 -13.58 -7.66 27.63
CA VAL A 128 -13.87 -8.50 28.81
C VAL A 128 -14.00 -7.64 30.07
N GLN A 129 -13.09 -6.68 30.27
CA GLN A 129 -13.18 -5.76 31.41
C GLN A 129 -14.47 -4.93 31.38
N LEU A 130 -14.88 -4.46 30.20
CA LEU A 130 -16.13 -3.71 30.02
C LEU A 130 -17.37 -4.56 30.34
N LEU A 131 -17.38 -5.83 29.90
CA LEU A 131 -18.45 -6.78 30.22
C LEU A 131 -18.72 -6.90 31.71
N PHE A 132 -17.67 -7.00 32.52
CA PHE A 132 -17.82 -7.13 33.98
C PHE A 132 -17.91 -5.79 34.73
N ALA A 133 -17.46 -4.67 34.13
CA ALA A 133 -17.59 -3.34 34.72
C ALA A 133 -19.06 -2.92 34.85
N ASP A 134 -19.88 -3.17 33.82
CA ASP A 134 -21.30 -2.81 33.81
C ASP A 134 -22.15 -3.77 34.67
N ALA A 135 -21.68 -5.00 34.89
CA ALA A 135 -22.33 -5.97 35.76
C ALA A 135 -22.09 -5.71 37.26
N ALA A 136 -21.29 -4.69 37.62
CA ALA A 136 -20.80 -4.43 38.99
C ALA A 136 -20.03 -5.62 39.61
N THR A 137 -19.60 -6.57 38.79
CA THR A 137 -18.95 -7.82 39.19
C THR A 137 -17.57 -7.99 38.54
N GLY A 138 -16.87 -6.88 38.29
CA GLY A 138 -15.48 -6.88 37.80
C GLY A 138 -14.50 -7.57 38.75
N ALA A 139 -13.30 -7.90 38.25
CA ALA A 139 -12.26 -8.56 39.05
C ALA A 139 -11.85 -7.80 40.32
N ARG A 140 -12.05 -6.47 40.32
CA ARG A 140 -11.79 -5.57 41.45
C ARG A 140 -13.04 -5.15 42.21
N SER A 141 -14.18 -5.79 41.91
CA SER A 141 -15.46 -5.44 42.49
C SER A 141 -15.41 -5.53 44.01
N THR A 142 -16.02 -4.54 44.65
CA THR A 142 -16.42 -4.50 46.07
C THR A 142 -17.18 -5.74 46.51
N SER A 143 -17.86 -6.42 45.59
CA SER A 143 -18.57 -7.68 45.83
C SER A 143 -17.63 -8.87 46.05
N MET A 144 -16.35 -8.77 45.66
CA MET A 144 -15.34 -9.82 45.83
C MET A 144 -14.40 -9.50 47.01
N VAL A 145 -14.75 -9.96 48.20
CA VAL A 145 -13.97 -9.74 49.41
C VAL A 145 -12.91 -10.83 49.58
N SER A 146 -11.64 -10.48 49.37
CA SER A 146 -10.50 -11.34 49.69
C SER A 146 -10.08 -11.21 51.15
N GLN A 147 -9.29 -12.17 51.65
CA GLN A 147 -8.70 -12.10 52.98
C GLN A 147 -7.92 -10.78 53.16
N GLY A 148 -8.11 -10.10 54.29
CA GLY A 148 -7.47 -8.81 54.59
C GLY A 148 -8.05 -7.59 53.88
N ARG A 149 -8.99 -7.76 52.92
CA ARG A 149 -9.60 -6.65 52.17
C ARG A 149 -10.39 -5.70 53.06
N VAL A 150 -11.09 -6.22 54.08
CA VAL A 150 -11.90 -5.42 55.01
C VAL A 150 -11.01 -4.43 55.78
N GLY A 151 -9.88 -4.90 56.34
CA GLY A 151 -8.91 -4.03 57.00
C GLY A 151 -8.30 -2.99 56.06
N ALA A 152 -8.00 -3.38 54.82
CA ALA A 152 -7.49 -2.47 53.80
C ALA A 152 -8.48 -1.35 53.44
N ILE A 153 -9.79 -1.63 53.41
CA ILE A 153 -10.83 -0.62 53.15
C ILE A 153 -10.91 0.39 54.31
N ILE A 154 -10.80 -0.10 55.55
CA ILE A 154 -10.82 0.75 56.75
C ILE A 154 -9.62 1.72 56.73
N ALA A 155 -8.43 1.22 56.42
CA ALA A 155 -7.19 2.02 56.35
C ALA A 155 -7.04 2.86 55.06
N ALA A 156 -7.94 2.71 54.08
CA ALA A 156 -7.82 3.38 52.78
C ALA A 156 -7.96 4.90 52.88
N LYS A 157 -7.17 5.62 52.08
CA LYS A 157 -7.26 7.10 51.95
C LYS A 157 -8.61 7.51 51.33
N PRO A 158 -9.09 8.75 51.57
CA PRO A 158 -10.37 9.23 51.03
C PRO A 158 -10.52 9.05 49.52
N GLU A 159 -9.46 9.29 48.74
CA GLU A 159 -9.48 9.11 47.27
C GLU A 159 -9.72 7.65 46.85
N GLN A 160 -9.08 6.71 47.54
CA GLN A 160 -9.24 5.26 47.30
C GLN A 160 -10.65 4.82 47.71
N ARG A 161 -11.17 5.35 48.83
CA ARG A 161 -12.53 5.07 49.29
C ARG A 161 -13.59 5.63 48.34
N ARG A 162 -13.34 6.80 47.72
CA ARG A 162 -14.23 7.38 46.70
C ARG A 162 -14.45 6.43 45.53
N VAL A 163 -13.42 5.71 45.08
CA VAL A 163 -13.56 4.73 44.00
C VAL A 163 -14.54 3.62 44.39
N LEU A 164 -14.42 3.09 45.61
CA LEU A 164 -15.35 2.06 46.13
C LEU A 164 -16.78 2.58 46.21
N LEU A 165 -16.98 3.83 46.65
CA LEU A 165 -18.31 4.45 46.72
C LEU A 165 -18.93 4.66 45.34
N LYS A 166 -18.13 5.07 44.35
CA LYS A 166 -18.59 5.21 42.95
C LYS A 166 -18.98 3.86 42.34
N GLU A 167 -18.25 2.82 42.71
CA GLU A 167 -18.55 1.46 42.28
C GLU A 167 -19.85 0.95 42.90
N ALA A 168 -20.03 1.14 44.22
CA ALA A 168 -21.27 0.83 44.92
C ALA A 168 -22.47 1.63 44.38
N ALA A 169 -22.26 2.86 43.93
CA ALA A 169 -23.28 3.67 43.26
C ALA A 169 -23.56 3.25 41.81
N GLY A 170 -22.83 2.28 41.25
CA GLY A 170 -23.02 1.78 39.89
C GLY A 170 -22.62 2.76 38.77
N ILE A 171 -21.89 3.84 39.08
CA ILE A 171 -21.54 4.89 38.10
C ILE A 171 -20.19 4.65 37.41
N THR A 172 -19.44 3.62 37.81
CA THR A 172 -18.10 3.32 37.26
C THR A 172 -18.13 3.04 35.77
N GLY A 173 -19.09 2.23 35.29
CA GLY A 173 -19.26 1.94 33.86
C GLY A 173 -19.61 3.18 33.02
N LEU A 174 -20.42 4.09 33.57
CA LEU A 174 -20.75 5.36 32.91
C LEU A 174 -19.50 6.24 32.75
N HIS A 175 -18.71 6.40 33.81
CA HIS A 175 -17.47 7.18 33.74
C HIS A 175 -16.45 6.58 32.77
N SER A 176 -16.31 5.25 32.75
CA SER A 176 -15.41 4.57 31.82
C SER A 176 -15.84 4.79 30.36
N ARG A 177 -17.13 4.65 30.05
CA ARG A 177 -17.68 4.91 28.71
C ARG A 177 -17.52 6.36 28.28
N ARG A 178 -17.76 7.32 29.19
CA ARG A 178 -17.58 8.74 28.90
C ARG A 178 -16.13 9.04 28.55
N HIS A 179 -15.19 8.56 29.36
CA HIS A 179 -13.77 8.76 29.11
C HIS A 179 -13.31 8.12 27.79
N GLU A 180 -13.83 6.93 27.47
CA GLU A 180 -13.54 6.30 26.17
C GLU A 180 -14.12 7.09 24.99
N ALA A 181 -15.34 7.61 25.12
CA ALA A 181 -15.94 8.45 24.09
C ALA A 181 -15.14 9.75 23.90
N GLU A 182 -14.69 10.39 24.98
CA GLU A 182 -13.79 11.56 24.96
C GLU A 182 -12.48 11.24 24.22
N LEU A 183 -11.82 10.11 24.53
CA LEU A 183 -10.60 9.69 23.84
C LEU A 183 -10.81 9.44 22.35
N ARG A 184 -11.92 8.79 21.97
CA ARG A 184 -12.27 8.55 20.56
C ARG A 184 -12.57 9.85 19.82
N LEU A 185 -13.26 10.79 20.47
CA LEU A 185 -13.55 12.11 19.91
C LEU A 185 -12.26 12.86 19.63
N ASN A 186 -11.38 12.99 20.63
CA ASN A 186 -10.09 13.68 20.47
C ASN A 186 -9.24 13.07 19.34
N SER A 187 -9.18 11.74 19.26
CA SER A 187 -8.46 11.07 18.16
C SER A 187 -9.08 11.37 16.80
N THR A 188 -10.41 11.47 16.72
CA THR A 188 -11.13 11.78 15.48
C THR A 188 -10.88 13.23 15.06
N GLU A 189 -10.85 14.16 16.01
CA GLU A 189 -10.52 15.56 15.77
C GLU A 189 -9.10 15.72 15.22
N THR A 190 -8.10 15.08 15.84
CA THR A 190 -6.72 15.07 15.32
C THR A 190 -6.63 14.49 13.90
N ASN A 191 -7.38 13.42 13.62
CA ASN A 191 -7.43 12.84 12.27
C ASN A 191 -8.05 13.81 11.27
N LEU A 192 -9.08 14.55 11.66
CA LEU A 192 -9.74 15.54 10.82
C LEU A 192 -8.82 16.72 10.49
N GLU A 193 -8.04 17.20 11.45
CA GLU A 193 -7.02 18.24 11.23
C GLU A 193 -5.99 17.78 10.19
N ARG A 194 -5.46 16.56 10.34
CA ARG A 194 -4.53 15.99 9.36
C ARG A 194 -5.14 15.89 7.96
N VAL A 195 -6.41 15.53 7.84
CA VAL A 195 -7.11 15.48 6.53
C VAL A 195 -7.20 16.88 5.90
N LYS A 196 -7.48 17.92 6.70
CA LYS A 196 -7.50 19.31 6.22
C LYS A 196 -6.13 19.75 5.69
N ASP A 197 -5.05 19.37 6.36
CA ASP A 197 -3.69 19.68 5.89
C ASP A 197 -3.38 19.01 4.54
N VAL A 198 -3.74 17.74 4.39
CA VAL A 198 -3.57 17.00 3.13
C VAL A 198 -4.39 17.64 2.01
N LEU A 199 -5.64 18.01 2.27
CA LEU A 199 -6.49 18.69 1.29
C LEU A 199 -5.85 19.99 0.81
N LYS A 200 -5.34 20.81 1.73
CA LYS A 200 -4.66 22.06 1.38
C LYS A 200 -3.46 21.81 0.45
N THR A 201 -2.63 20.81 0.76
CA THR A 201 -1.49 20.46 -0.12
C THR A 201 -1.94 19.99 -1.50
N GLN A 202 -3.04 19.23 -1.59
CA GLN A 202 -3.59 18.77 -2.87
C GLN A 202 -4.18 19.93 -3.70
N GLU A 203 -4.81 20.91 -3.06
CA GLU A 203 -5.29 22.12 -3.73
C GLU A 203 -4.14 22.94 -4.32
N GLU A 204 -3.06 23.13 -3.56
CA GLU A 204 -1.84 23.80 -4.05
C GLU A 204 -1.22 23.08 -5.26
N GLN A 205 -1.17 21.74 -5.23
CA GLN A 205 -0.69 20.93 -6.35
C GLN A 205 -1.62 21.05 -7.57
N LEU A 206 -2.94 21.06 -7.37
CA LEU A 206 -3.92 21.21 -8.42
C LEU A 206 -3.75 22.54 -9.16
N GLU A 207 -3.53 23.64 -8.44
CA GLU A 207 -3.30 24.95 -9.06
C GLU A 207 -2.05 24.96 -9.96
N ILE A 208 -0.97 24.31 -9.52
CA ILE A 208 0.27 24.17 -10.31
C ILE A 208 -0.02 23.36 -11.58
N LEU A 209 -0.73 22.24 -11.47
CA LEU A 209 -1.07 21.38 -12.60
C LEU A 209 -1.99 22.10 -13.62
N ILE A 210 -2.91 22.94 -13.16
CA ILE A 210 -3.76 23.76 -14.04
C ILE A 210 -2.89 24.74 -14.86
N LYS A 211 -1.91 25.40 -14.22
CA LYS A 211 -0.97 26.30 -14.90
C LYS A 211 -0.13 25.56 -15.93
N GLN A 212 0.43 24.40 -15.57
CA GLN A 212 1.21 23.56 -16.46
C GLN A 212 0.39 23.04 -17.65
N SER A 213 -0.85 22.62 -17.42
CA SER A 213 -1.77 22.18 -18.50
C SER A 213 -2.05 23.30 -19.50
N LYS A 214 -2.29 24.53 -19.02
CA LYS A 214 -2.47 25.71 -19.89
C LYS A 214 -1.21 26.00 -20.73
N GLN A 215 -0.03 25.92 -20.11
CA GLN A 215 1.24 26.14 -20.80
C GLN A 215 1.49 25.06 -21.87
N ALA A 216 1.26 23.79 -21.55
CA ALA A 216 1.41 22.68 -22.49
C ALA A 216 0.45 22.80 -23.69
N LYS A 217 -0.81 23.19 -23.46
CA LYS A 217 -1.77 23.48 -24.54
C LYS A 217 -1.29 24.61 -25.43
N ARG A 218 -0.79 25.72 -24.86
CA ARG A 218 -0.25 26.84 -25.64
C ARG A 218 0.97 26.43 -26.46
N TYR A 219 1.89 25.67 -25.87
CA TYR A 219 3.04 25.12 -26.58
C TYR A 219 2.61 24.26 -27.78
N LYS A 220 1.64 23.35 -27.59
CA LYS A 220 1.15 22.48 -28.65
C LYS A 220 0.57 23.28 -29.83
N ASN A 221 -0.22 24.33 -29.55
CA ASN A 221 -0.78 25.18 -30.60
C ASN A 221 0.33 25.93 -31.37
N ILE A 222 1.27 26.56 -30.66
CA ILE A 222 2.39 27.26 -31.29
C ILE A 222 3.24 26.29 -32.13
N GLN A 223 3.48 25.07 -31.64
CA GLN A 223 4.23 24.06 -32.36
C GLN A 223 3.55 23.63 -33.67
N GLN A 224 2.21 23.55 -33.66
CA GLN A 224 1.44 23.30 -34.88
C GLN A 224 1.59 24.45 -35.88
N ASP A 225 1.54 25.71 -35.43
CA ASP A 225 1.70 26.88 -36.30
C ASP A 225 3.12 26.96 -36.88
N ILE A 226 4.15 26.70 -36.07
CA ILE A 226 5.55 26.59 -36.53
C ILE A 226 5.68 25.49 -37.59
N THR A 227 5.05 24.33 -37.38
CA THR A 227 5.12 23.21 -38.32
C THR A 227 4.47 23.57 -39.66
N LYS A 228 3.30 24.23 -39.64
CA LYS A 228 2.64 24.75 -40.85
C LYS A 228 3.50 25.79 -41.57
N ALA A 229 4.06 26.75 -40.83
CA ALA A 229 4.93 27.77 -41.41
C ALA A 229 6.19 27.17 -42.04
N ARG A 230 6.84 26.21 -41.38
CA ARG A 230 7.99 25.48 -41.93
C ARG A 230 7.63 24.72 -43.19
N ALA A 231 6.49 24.02 -43.21
CA ALA A 231 6.01 23.32 -44.39
C ALA A 231 5.81 24.28 -45.57
N ALA A 232 5.22 25.46 -45.33
CA ALA A 232 5.04 26.49 -46.35
C ALA A 232 6.38 27.03 -46.90
N VAL A 233 7.36 27.29 -46.03
CA VAL A 233 8.70 27.72 -46.44
C VAL A 233 9.40 26.64 -47.28
N PHE A 234 9.36 25.38 -46.84
CA PHE A 234 9.96 24.27 -47.59
C PHE A 234 9.28 24.06 -48.94
N TYR A 235 7.95 24.16 -48.99
CA TYR A 235 7.21 24.09 -50.26
C TYR A 235 7.64 25.20 -51.22
N LYS A 236 7.81 26.44 -50.74
CA LYS A 236 8.26 27.55 -51.58
C LYS A 236 9.69 27.35 -52.08
N LYS A 237 10.60 26.86 -51.23
CA LYS A 237 11.97 26.52 -51.63
C LYS A 237 11.98 25.41 -52.69
N TRP A 238 11.21 24.34 -52.48
CA TRP A 238 11.06 23.27 -53.46
C TRP A 238 10.54 23.78 -54.80
N GLN A 239 9.56 24.68 -54.80
CA GLN A 239 9.02 25.27 -56.03
C GLN A 239 10.08 26.08 -56.80
N ILE A 240 10.91 26.86 -56.09
CA ILE A 240 12.01 27.62 -56.71
C ILE A 240 13.03 26.67 -57.32
N GLU A 241 13.47 25.65 -56.58
CA GLU A 241 14.47 24.68 -57.08
C GLU A 241 13.91 23.83 -58.22
N LYS A 242 12.62 23.47 -58.18
CA LYS A 242 11.94 22.79 -59.29
C LYS A 242 11.95 23.63 -60.56
N ASN A 243 11.59 24.92 -60.47
CA ASN A 243 11.58 25.81 -61.62
C ASN A 243 12.99 25.97 -62.21
N LYS A 244 14.02 26.14 -61.36
CA LYS A 244 15.42 26.19 -61.82
C LYS A 244 15.84 24.89 -62.50
N PHE A 245 15.44 23.74 -61.95
CA PHE A 245 15.73 22.45 -62.55
C PHE A 245 15.07 22.30 -63.92
N GLU A 246 13.80 22.68 -64.06
CA GLU A 246 13.08 22.66 -65.33
C GLU A 246 13.73 23.59 -66.38
N GLU A 247 14.11 24.80 -65.99
CA GLU A 247 14.82 25.75 -66.86
C GLU A 247 16.18 25.19 -67.30
N THR A 248 16.96 24.65 -66.35
CA THR A 248 18.29 24.09 -66.64
C THR A 248 18.20 22.84 -67.51
N SER A 249 17.22 21.97 -67.26
CA SER A 249 16.95 20.80 -68.11
C SER A 249 16.51 21.22 -69.52
N GLY A 250 15.72 22.28 -69.65
CA GLY A 250 15.35 22.87 -70.94
C GLY A 250 16.58 23.37 -71.71
N LYS A 251 17.47 24.12 -71.04
CA LYS A 251 18.75 24.59 -71.62
C LYS A 251 19.67 23.43 -72.01
N MET A 252 19.74 22.38 -71.19
CA MET A 252 20.54 21.19 -71.49
C MET A 252 20.03 20.49 -72.75
N LYS A 253 18.71 20.28 -72.87
CA LYS A 253 18.10 19.69 -74.08
C LYS A 253 18.36 20.51 -75.35
N SER A 254 18.33 21.84 -75.27
CA SER A 254 18.63 22.69 -76.43
C SER A 254 20.11 22.64 -76.82
N GLN A 255 21.02 22.63 -75.84
CA GLN A 255 22.44 22.44 -76.06
C GLN A 255 22.75 21.07 -76.66
N ASP A 256 22.18 19.99 -76.12
CA ASP A 256 22.31 18.63 -76.66
C ASP A 256 21.85 18.58 -78.13
N SER A 257 20.73 19.23 -78.45
CA SER A 257 20.23 19.32 -79.82
C SER A 257 21.18 20.07 -80.74
N GLN A 258 21.85 21.11 -80.24
CA GLN A 258 22.83 21.89 -81.00
C GLN A 258 24.12 21.12 -81.22
N VAL A 259 24.62 20.42 -80.20
CA VAL A 259 25.76 19.50 -80.31
C VAL A 259 25.45 18.42 -81.35
N MET A 260 24.27 17.79 -81.30
CA MET A 260 23.86 16.80 -82.30
C MET A 260 23.88 17.35 -83.72
N LYS A 261 23.39 18.59 -83.95
CA LYS A 261 23.44 19.24 -85.27
C LYS A 261 24.87 19.47 -85.74
N GLN A 262 25.73 20.00 -84.87
CA GLN A 262 27.14 20.25 -85.20
C GLN A 262 27.90 18.96 -85.45
N THR A 263 27.65 17.90 -84.67
CA THR A 263 28.23 16.57 -84.90
C THR A 263 27.81 16.01 -86.26
N GLN A 264 26.54 16.18 -86.66
CA GLN A 264 26.09 15.80 -88.00
C GLN A 264 26.77 16.60 -89.11
N GLU A 265 26.99 17.90 -88.89
CA GLU A 265 27.67 18.77 -89.86
C GLU A 265 29.16 18.40 -90.00
N VAL A 266 29.87 18.21 -88.89
CA VAL A 266 31.26 17.71 -88.88
C VAL A 266 31.36 16.35 -89.55
N ALA A 267 30.40 15.43 -89.30
CA ALA A 267 30.38 14.14 -89.98
C ALA A 267 30.24 14.28 -91.50
N LYS A 268 29.42 15.21 -92.00
CA LYS A 268 29.30 15.49 -93.45
C LYS A 268 30.60 16.05 -94.02
N ILE A 269 31.19 17.04 -93.36
CA ILE A 269 32.44 17.68 -93.80
C ILE A 269 33.58 16.64 -93.81
N ASN A 270 33.67 15.76 -92.81
CA ASN A 270 34.67 14.70 -92.78
C ASN A 270 34.51 13.72 -93.95
N VAL A 271 33.27 13.36 -94.32
CA VAL A 271 33.02 12.53 -95.51
C VAL A 271 33.46 13.25 -96.79
N GLU A 272 33.23 14.55 -96.91
CA GLU A 272 33.72 15.34 -98.05
C GLU A 272 35.24 15.46 -98.06
N TYR A 273 35.86 15.70 -96.90
CA TYR A 273 37.31 15.74 -96.73
C TYR A 273 37.97 14.41 -97.12
N GLU A 274 37.41 13.28 -96.68
CA GLU A 274 37.89 11.95 -97.07
C GLU A 274 37.80 11.73 -98.59
N LYS A 275 36.72 12.17 -99.25
CA LYS A 275 36.61 12.12 -100.71
C LYS A 275 37.71 12.94 -101.40
N VAL A 276 37.96 14.17 -100.92
CA VAL A 276 39.02 15.02 -101.46
C VAL A 276 40.40 14.39 -101.22
N GLN A 277 40.65 13.85 -100.02
CA GLN A 277 41.88 13.11 -99.72
C GLN A 277 42.07 11.89 -100.62
N GLN A 278 41.02 11.15 -100.97
CA GLN A 278 41.13 10.02 -101.90
C GLN A 278 41.51 10.47 -103.31
N THR A 279 41.10 11.65 -103.76
CA THR A 279 41.47 12.20 -105.08
C THR A 279 42.87 12.83 -105.14
N LEU A 280 43.46 13.17 -104.00
CA LEU A 280 44.73 13.89 -103.93
C LEU A 280 45.96 13.07 -104.41
N PRO A 281 46.07 11.76 -104.11
CA PRO A 281 47.14 10.91 -104.64
C PRO A 281 47.14 10.84 -106.18
N ASP A 282 45.97 10.70 -106.80
CA ASP A 282 45.86 10.62 -108.26
C ASP A 282 46.29 11.94 -108.92
N LEU A 283 45.87 13.07 -108.36
CA LEU A 283 46.30 14.40 -108.82
C LEU A 283 47.81 14.63 -108.61
N ARG A 284 48.39 14.14 -107.50
CA ARG A 284 49.85 14.19 -107.27
C ARG A 284 50.63 13.29 -108.22
N LEU A 285 50.06 12.14 -108.62
CA LEU A 285 50.67 11.30 -109.65
C LEU A 285 50.67 12.00 -111.02
N GLU A 286 49.58 12.68 -111.38
CA GLU A 286 49.51 13.51 -112.58
C GLU A 286 50.50 14.70 -112.53
N GLU A 287 50.58 15.40 -111.40
CA GLU A 287 51.57 16.47 -111.21
C GLU A 287 53.01 15.95 -111.36
N ASN A 288 53.35 14.83 -110.72
CA ASN A 288 54.67 14.21 -110.84
C ASN A 288 54.98 13.76 -112.27
N LYS A 289 54.00 13.25 -113.03
CA LYS A 289 54.17 12.93 -114.45
C LYS A 289 54.51 14.19 -115.23
N ILE A 290 53.72 15.26 -115.10
CA ILE A 290 53.95 16.53 -115.81
C ILE A 290 55.30 17.14 -115.40
N ALA A 291 55.65 17.12 -114.11
CA ALA A 291 56.95 17.60 -113.63
C ALA A 291 58.11 16.76 -114.19
N SER A 292 57.96 15.44 -114.31
CA SER A 292 58.95 14.57 -114.94
C SER A 292 59.11 14.85 -116.44
N GLU A 293 58.00 15.14 -117.14
CA GLU A 293 58.03 15.56 -118.54
C GLU A 293 58.72 16.91 -118.71
N LEU A 294 58.42 17.87 -117.82
CA LEU A 294 59.01 19.21 -117.82
C LEU A 294 60.50 19.13 -117.49
N GLN A 295 60.92 18.34 -116.50
CA GLN A 295 62.33 18.11 -116.18
C GLN A 295 63.07 17.42 -117.34
N ARG A 296 62.43 16.47 -118.02
CA ARG A 296 62.98 15.84 -119.24
C ARG A 296 63.14 16.84 -120.38
N LEU A 297 62.22 17.78 -120.54
CA LEU A 297 62.31 18.85 -121.52
C LEU A 297 63.41 19.86 -121.15
N THR A 298 63.53 20.25 -119.88
CA THR A 298 64.56 21.18 -119.40
C THR A 298 65.97 20.60 -119.51
N ILE A 299 66.17 19.31 -119.21
CA ILE A 299 67.48 18.63 -119.36
C ILE A 299 67.87 18.49 -120.84
N ASN A 300 66.92 18.46 -121.77
CA ASN A 300 67.22 18.45 -123.21
C ASN A 300 67.42 19.85 -123.80
N LEU A 301 67.33 20.91 -122.99
CA LEU A 301 67.43 22.32 -123.40
C LEU A 301 68.76 22.98 -122.99
N ASP A 302 69.61 22.28 -122.23
CA ASP A 302 71.02 22.60 -121.91
C ASP A 302 71.95 21.45 -122.35
#